data_AF-A0A961DJ33-F1
#
_entry.id   AF-A0A961DJ33-F1
#
_cell.length_a   1.000
_cell.length_b   1.000
_cell.length_c   1.000
_cell.angle_alpha   90.00
_cell.angle_beta   90.00
_cell.angle_gamma   90.00
#
_symmetry.space_group_name_H-M   'P 1'
#
loop_
_entity.id
_entity.type
_entity.pdbx_description
1 polymer ?
#
loop_
_entity_poly.entity_id
_entity_poly.type
_entity_poly.pdbx_seq_one_letter_code
_entity_poly.pdbx_strand_id
1 'polypeptide(L)'
;MVEIISAARARRTALAAQAFARTSPDAVGARQLNRTIDRLGLLQLDSVNVFERSHYLPVFARLGAYDKTHLDRLTFSRKGRYVEYWAH
;
A
#
# COMPACT_ATOMS: atom_id res chain seq x y z
N MET A 1 18.27 13.72 25.61
CA MET A 1 19.39 13.34 24.73
C MET A 1 18.81 12.99 23.38
N VAL A 2 19.24 13.62 22.29
CA VAL A 2 18.73 13.35 20.94
C VAL A 2 19.69 12.37 20.25
N GLU A 3 19.16 11.26 19.75
CA GLU A 3 19.94 10.30 18.96
C GLU A 3 19.99 10.78 17.50
N ILE A 4 21.20 10.89 16.93
CA ILE A 4 21.41 11.23 15.52
C ILE A 4 21.70 9.95 14.74
N ILE A 5 20.98 9.74 13.64
CA ILE A 5 21.18 8.62 12.72
C ILE A 5 21.67 9.11 11.35
N SER A 6 22.42 8.29 10.63
CA SER A 6 22.85 8.62 9.26
C SER A 6 21.68 8.62 8.28
N ALA A 7 21.78 9.40 7.19
CA ALA A 7 20.78 9.45 6.14
C ALA A 7 20.46 8.06 5.55
N ALA A 8 21.49 7.21 5.39
CA ALA A 8 21.31 5.84 4.92
C ALA A 8 20.48 4.98 5.89
N ARG A 9 20.68 5.15 7.21
CA ARG A 9 19.88 4.46 8.23
C ARG A 9 18.44 4.99 8.23
N ALA A 10 18.25 6.31 8.20
CA ALA A 10 16.93 6.93 8.13
C ALA A 10 16.13 6.41 6.91
N ARG A 11 16.75 6.37 5.72
CA ARG A 11 16.12 5.86 4.50
C ARG A 11 15.68 4.40 4.62
N ARG A 12 16.55 3.52 5.13
CA ARG A 12 16.19 2.11 5.32
C ARG A 12 15.06 1.94 6.33
N THR A 13 15.08 2.70 7.42
CA THR A 13 14.00 2.72 8.41
C THR A 13 12.68 3.16 7.78
N ALA A 14 12.67 4.22 6.98
CA ALA A 14 11.48 4.70 6.28
C ALA A 14 10.93 3.65 5.30
N LEU A 15 11.79 3.05 4.47
CA LEU A 15 11.38 2.00 3.53
C LEU A 15 10.83 0.76 4.25
N ALA A 16 11.46 0.33 5.34
CA ALA A 16 10.99 -0.77 6.16
C ALA A 16 9.64 -0.45 6.85
N ALA A 17 9.46 0.78 7.31
CA ALA A 17 8.18 1.26 7.84
C ALA A 17 7.07 1.15 6.79
N GLN A 18 7.38 1.43 5.53
CA GLN A 18 6.45 1.30 4.41
C GLN A 18 6.33 -0.12 3.83
N ALA A 19 6.82 -1.14 4.54
CA ALA A 19 6.75 -2.57 4.16
C ALA A 19 7.60 -3.01 2.96
N PHE A 20 8.58 -2.20 2.52
CA PHE A 20 9.50 -2.60 1.44
C PHE A 20 10.62 -3.56 1.86
N ALA A 21 10.74 -3.84 3.16
CA ALA A 21 11.73 -4.79 3.69
C ALA A 21 11.17 -6.20 3.93
N ARG A 22 9.94 -6.48 3.48
CA ARG A 22 9.28 -7.79 3.67
C ARG A 22 9.31 -8.59 2.39
N THR A 23 9.50 -9.89 2.51
CA THR A 23 9.30 -10.84 1.42
C THR A 23 7.84 -10.88 1.02
N SER A 24 7.57 -11.00 -0.29
CA SER A 24 6.23 -11.19 -0.80
C SER A 24 5.61 -12.48 -0.25
N PRO A 25 4.32 -12.49 0.11
CA PRO A 25 3.62 -13.71 0.53
C PRO A 25 3.34 -14.62 -0.67
N ASP A 26 3.18 -15.93 -0.42
CA ASP A 26 2.82 -16.90 -1.47
C ASP A 26 1.44 -16.63 -2.07
N ALA A 27 0.53 -16.03 -1.29
CA ALA A 27 -0.80 -15.65 -1.72
C ALA A 27 -1.22 -14.29 -1.17
N VAL A 28 -1.85 -13.49 -2.03
CA VAL A 28 -2.37 -12.15 -1.68
C VAL A 28 -3.90 -12.19 -1.66
N GLY A 29 -4.45 -12.21 -0.44
CA GLY A 29 -5.88 -12.07 -0.20
C GLY A 29 -6.23 -10.79 0.56
N ALA A 30 -7.50 -10.67 0.94
CA ALA A 30 -8.01 -9.50 1.66
C ALA A 30 -7.19 -9.16 2.91
N ARG A 31 -6.68 -10.15 3.66
CA ARG A 31 -5.87 -9.92 4.86
C ARG A 31 -4.55 -9.19 4.55
N GLN A 32 -3.86 -9.59 3.49
CA GLN A 32 -2.58 -9.00 3.07
C GLN A 32 -2.80 -7.57 2.55
N LEU A 33 -3.87 -7.37 1.76
CA LEU A 33 -4.27 -6.05 1.25
C LEU A 33 -4.61 -5.10 2.39
N ASN A 34 -5.47 -5.52 3.31
CA ASN A 34 -5.88 -4.74 4.48
C ASN A 34 -4.67 -4.32 5.32
N ARG A 35 -3.78 -5.27 5.66
CA ARG A 35 -2.54 -4.96 6.41
C ARG A 35 -1.62 -3.99 5.67
N THR A 36 -1.63 -4.00 4.34
CA THR A 36 -0.81 -3.09 3.54
C THR A 36 -1.38 -1.68 3.57
N ILE A 37 -2.69 -1.54 3.36
CA ILE A 37 -3.36 -0.23 3.45
C ILE A 37 -3.24 0.33 4.88
N ASP A 38 -3.44 -0.50 5.91
CA ASP A 38 -3.29 -0.09 7.32
C ASP A 38 -1.87 0.39 7.63
N ARG A 39 -0.85 -0.20 6.99
CA ARG A 39 0.55 0.21 7.13
C ARG A 39 0.85 1.53 6.42
N LEU A 40 0.18 1.80 5.31
CA LEU A 40 0.31 3.03 4.54
C LEU A 40 -0.49 4.19 5.12
N GLY A 41 -1.55 3.89 5.87
CA GLY A 41 -2.48 4.86 6.45
C GLY A 41 -3.54 5.33 5.46
N LEU A 42 -3.21 5.40 4.17
CA LEU A 42 -4.14 5.67 3.08
C LEU A 42 -3.69 4.99 1.79
N LEU A 43 -4.62 4.84 0.85
CA LEU A 43 -4.34 4.48 -0.53
C LEU A 43 -4.92 5.57 -1.42
N GLN A 44 -4.07 6.30 -2.14
CA GLN A 44 -4.52 7.30 -3.09
C GLN A 44 -5.14 6.60 -4.29
N LEU A 45 -6.42 6.85 -4.54
CA LEU A 45 -7.11 6.45 -5.76
C LEU A 45 -6.91 7.52 -6.82
N ASP A 46 -6.69 7.09 -8.05
CA ASP A 46 -6.41 7.98 -9.19
C ASP A 46 -7.03 7.36 -10.45
N SER A 47 -7.40 8.23 -11.38
CA SER A 47 -7.94 7.89 -12.69
C SER A 47 -6.85 7.70 -13.75
N VAL A 48 -5.62 8.19 -13.53
CA VAL A 48 -4.51 8.03 -14.49
C VAL A 48 -4.18 6.55 -14.71
N ASN A 49 -4.14 6.14 -15.98
CA ASN A 49 -4.07 4.74 -16.38
C ASN A 49 -3.20 4.47 -17.63
N VAL A 50 -2.19 5.32 -17.91
CA VAL A 50 -1.32 5.21 -19.12
C VAL A 50 -0.69 3.81 -19.27
N PHE A 51 -0.34 3.18 -18.15
CA PHE A 51 0.11 1.79 -18.11
C PHE A 51 -0.90 0.92 -17.34
N GLU A 52 -1.27 1.37 -16.15
CA GLU A 52 -2.22 0.75 -15.24
C GLU A 52 -2.75 1.83 -14.28
N ARG A 53 -3.91 1.62 -13.66
CA ARG A 53 -4.43 2.54 -12.63
C ARG A 53 -3.41 2.66 -11.49
N SER A 54 -3.06 3.90 -11.15
CA SER A 54 -1.90 4.17 -10.30
C SER A 54 -1.97 3.47 -8.93
N HIS A 55 -3.15 3.36 -8.34
CA HIS A 55 -3.41 2.78 -7.02
C HIS A 55 -3.09 1.28 -6.91
N TYR A 56 -2.90 0.58 -8.02
CA TYR A 56 -2.47 -0.81 -8.01
C TYR A 56 -0.96 -0.98 -7.78
N LEU A 57 -0.16 -0.03 -8.28
CA LEU A 57 1.29 -0.13 -8.25
C LEU A 57 1.88 -0.09 -6.83
N PRO A 58 1.41 0.76 -5.90
CA PRO A 58 1.87 0.73 -4.51
C PRO A 58 1.65 -0.62 -3.81
N VAL A 59 0.54 -1.30 -4.12
CA VAL A 59 0.23 -2.61 -3.55
C VAL A 59 1.12 -3.68 -4.17
N PHE A 60 1.26 -3.68 -5.50
CA PHE A 60 2.14 -4.59 -6.22
C PHE A 60 3.59 -4.49 -5.74
N ALA A 61 4.12 -3.27 -5.56
CA ALA A 61 5.51 -3.07 -5.13
C ALA A 61 5.82 -3.62 -3.72
N ARG A 62 4.80 -3.97 -2.92
CA ARG A 62 4.93 -4.49 -1.56
C ARG A 62 4.56 -5.96 -1.43
N LEU A 63 3.60 -6.42 -2.22
CA LEU A 63 3.02 -7.76 -2.11
C LEU A 63 3.36 -8.66 -3.30
N GLY A 64 3.91 -8.12 -4.39
CA GLY A 64 4.06 -8.83 -5.65
C GLY A 64 2.73 -8.93 -6.42
N ALA A 65 2.64 -9.91 -7.32
CA ALA A 65 1.44 -10.14 -8.12
C ALA A 65 0.23 -10.52 -7.26
N TYR A 66 -0.94 -10.00 -7.59
CA TYR A 66 -2.19 -10.29 -6.90
C TYR A 66 -3.40 -10.10 -7.84
N ASP A 67 -4.53 -10.72 -7.48
CA ASP A 67 -5.80 -10.47 -8.17
C ASP A 67 -6.36 -9.10 -7.78
N LYS A 68 -6.40 -8.17 -8.74
CA LYS A 68 -6.89 -6.80 -8.56
C LYS A 68 -8.36 -6.74 -8.13
N THR A 69 -9.16 -7.75 -8.44
CA THR A 69 -10.56 -7.81 -7.99
C THR A 69 -10.68 -7.84 -6.47
N HIS A 70 -9.68 -8.36 -5.76
CA HIS A 70 -9.63 -8.32 -4.30
C HIS A 70 -9.49 -6.90 -3.77
N LEU A 71 -8.68 -6.06 -4.43
CA LEU A 71 -8.51 -4.67 -4.03
C LEU A 71 -9.74 -3.84 -4.42
N ASP A 72 -10.29 -4.06 -5.62
CA ASP A 72 -11.49 -3.36 -6.09
C ASP A 72 -12.69 -3.60 -5.15
N ARG A 73 -12.86 -4.82 -4.63
CA ARG A 73 -13.89 -5.13 -3.63
C ARG A 73 -13.68 -4.38 -2.32
N LEU A 74 -12.44 -4.04 -1.95
CA LEU A 74 -12.13 -3.27 -0.75
C LEU A 74 -12.36 -1.77 -0.95
N THR A 75 -12.04 -1.24 -2.13
CA THR A 75 -12.06 0.21 -2.41
C THR A 75 -13.39 0.71 -2.96
N PHE A 76 -14.11 -0.11 -3.73
CA PHE A 76 -15.32 0.32 -4.46
C PHE A 76 -16.62 -0.32 -3.95
N SER A 77 -16.57 -1.18 -2.92
CA SER A 77 -17.79 -1.77 -2.35
C SER A 77 -18.57 -0.74 -1.52
N ARG A 78 -19.89 -0.65 -1.75
CA ARG A 78 -20.81 0.23 -1.00
C ARG A 78 -20.80 0.02 0.53
N LYS A 79 -20.41 -1.16 1.01
CA LYS A 79 -20.30 -1.50 2.43
C LYS A 79 -18.87 -1.88 2.80
N GLY A 80 -17.90 -1.15 2.25
CA GLY A 80 -16.47 -1.39 2.47
C GLY A 80 -15.99 -0.96 3.85
N ARG A 81 -14.78 -1.41 4.20
CA ARG A 81 -14.04 -1.00 5.41
C ARG A 81 -13.54 0.45 5.31
N TYR A 82 -13.31 0.92 4.10
CA TYR A 82 -12.66 2.20 3.83
C TYR A 82 -13.66 3.27 3.45
N VAL A 83 -13.30 4.52 3.76
CA VAL A 83 -14.02 5.71 3.32
C VAL A 83 -13.13 6.40 2.29
N GLU A 84 -13.69 6.70 1.12
CA GLU A 84 -13.03 7.55 0.14
C GLU A 84 -13.25 9.01 0.51
N TYR A 85 -12.17 9.79 0.52
CA TYR A 85 -12.19 11.21 0.83
C TYR A 85 -11.30 11.98 -0.14
N TRP A 86 -11.78 13.16 -0.55
CA TRP A 86 -11.03 14.10 -1.38
C TRP A 86 -10.25 15.05 -0.50
N ALA A 87 -8.93 14.88 -0.45
CA ALA A 87 -8.01 15.79 0.22
C ALA A 87 -7.29 16.67 -0.83
N HIS A 88 -6.97 17.92 -0.46
CA HIS A 88 -6.15 18.84 -1.26
C HIS A 88 -4.84 19.13 -0.54
#